data_AF-A0A934IDM7-F1
#
_entry.id   AF-A0A934IDM7-F1
#
_cell.length_a   1.000
_cell.length_b   1.000
_cell.length_c   1.000
_cell.angle_alpha   90.00
_cell.angle_beta   90.00
_cell.angle_gamma   90.00
#
_symmetry.space_group_name_H-M   'P 1'
#
loop_
_entity.id
_entity.type
_entity.pdbx_description
1 polymer ?
#
loop_
_entity_poly.entity_id
_entity_poly.type
_entity_poly.pdbx_seq_one_letter_code
_entity_poly.pdbx_strand_id
1 'polypeptide(L)'
;MTHRTRAAKILAASSASALVGLGAFVAPAQAADDAELSVLHGVPGLTVDVWVNGERTLDDFEPGDLAGPLTLPAGTYSVAITAADAEDASAPAIGPVDLPLEAGMSYTAAAHLDAAGEPTATLFTNDTSTTAAGEGRLTVRHVAAAPAVDVLAGDQAVVTNLSNPDEQVLDLPAGTVSAAVAATGTTEPVLGPVDVTVAEGVSTIAYAWGSLEDGTLALATQTIDGLHSAPAGVPAGEVGLADTGSSTSTGLWAGVSAALLAVAAATIVAVRRRGVTVGSRES
;
A
#
# COMPACT_ATOMS: atom_id res chain seq x y z
N MET A 1 71.27 -41.95 13.30
CA MET A 1 71.78 -42.41 11.99
C MET A 1 71.73 -43.92 11.95
N THR A 2 70.74 -44.49 11.27
CA THR A 2 70.77 -45.82 10.66
C THR A 2 69.58 -45.95 9.72
N HIS A 3 69.88 -46.30 8.48
CA HIS A 3 69.01 -46.38 7.32
C HIS A 3 67.97 -47.50 7.41
N ARG A 4 66.84 -47.35 6.69
CA ARG A 4 66.48 -48.25 5.56
C ARG A 4 65.21 -47.80 4.81
N THR A 5 65.44 -47.48 3.54
CA THR A 5 64.50 -47.33 2.43
C THR A 5 63.93 -48.67 1.97
N ARG A 6 62.70 -48.66 1.43
CA ARG A 6 62.07 -49.50 0.36
C ARG A 6 60.55 -49.45 0.55
N ALA A 7 59.65 -49.51 -0.44
CA ALA A 7 59.68 -49.42 -1.89
C ALA A 7 58.20 -49.33 -2.35
N ALA A 8 57.98 -48.83 -3.57
CA ALA A 8 56.71 -48.52 -4.22
C ALA A 8 55.79 -49.72 -4.57
N LYS A 9 54.49 -49.42 -4.78
CA LYS A 9 53.55 -50.02 -5.78
C LYS A 9 52.28 -49.14 -5.83
N ILE A 10 52.12 -48.28 -6.85
CA ILE A 10 51.37 -48.46 -8.12
C ILE A 10 49.93 -48.97 -7.94
N LEU A 11 48.97 -48.18 -8.46
CA LEU A 11 47.67 -48.48 -9.11
C LEU A 11 46.60 -47.49 -8.58
N ALA A 12 45.67 -46.94 -9.34
CA ALA A 12 45.45 -46.71 -10.76
C ALA A 12 44.31 -45.67 -10.79
N ALA A 13 44.41 -44.66 -11.64
CA ALA A 13 43.39 -43.66 -11.85
C ALA A 13 42.15 -44.27 -12.50
N SER A 14 40.94 -43.94 -12.01
CA SER A 14 39.78 -43.51 -12.80
C SER A 14 38.49 -43.57 -11.96
N SER A 15 37.92 -42.41 -11.65
CA SER A 15 36.48 -42.27 -11.47
C SER A 15 36.11 -40.85 -11.88
N ALA A 16 35.57 -40.72 -13.09
CA ALA A 16 34.91 -39.52 -13.55
C ALA A 16 33.71 -39.25 -12.63
N SER A 17 33.84 -38.28 -11.73
CA SER A 17 32.69 -37.77 -10.98
C SER A 17 31.98 -36.76 -11.86
N ALA A 18 30.84 -37.18 -12.39
CA ALA A 18 29.91 -36.36 -13.13
C ALA A 18 29.50 -35.14 -12.29
N LEU A 19 29.71 -33.96 -12.86
CA LEU A 19 29.14 -32.71 -12.36
C LEU A 19 27.61 -32.78 -12.50
N VAL A 20 26.91 -33.15 -11.44
CA VAL A 20 25.48 -32.93 -11.32
C VAL A 20 25.31 -31.45 -10.95
N GLY A 21 25.13 -30.62 -11.97
CA GLY A 21 24.69 -29.24 -11.81
C GLY A 21 23.27 -29.21 -11.27
N LEU A 22 23.13 -29.17 -9.94
CA LEU A 22 21.91 -28.71 -9.29
C LEU A 22 21.83 -27.20 -9.51
N GLY A 23 21.24 -26.81 -10.64
CA GLY A 23 20.74 -25.46 -10.82
C GLY A 23 19.63 -25.25 -9.78
N ALA A 24 19.98 -24.64 -8.64
CA ALA A 24 19.01 -24.03 -7.78
C ALA A 24 18.33 -22.94 -8.62
N PHE A 25 17.11 -23.21 -9.07
CA PHE A 25 16.20 -22.16 -9.48
C PHE A 25 15.94 -21.32 -8.24
N VAL A 26 16.75 -20.28 -8.05
CA VAL A 26 16.39 -19.17 -7.17
C VAL A 26 15.25 -18.48 -7.89
N ALA A 27 14.02 -18.86 -7.57
CA ALA A 27 12.88 -18.02 -7.90
C ALA A 27 13.19 -16.63 -7.32
N PRO A 28 12.99 -15.54 -8.06
CA PRO A 28 13.07 -14.23 -7.44
C PRO A 28 12.11 -14.27 -6.25
N ALA A 29 12.61 -14.00 -5.05
CA ALA A 29 11.72 -13.66 -3.96
C ALA A 29 10.93 -12.46 -4.45
N GLN A 30 9.64 -12.64 -4.73
CA GLN A 30 8.75 -11.50 -4.86
C GLN A 30 8.89 -10.78 -3.52
N ALA A 31 9.42 -9.56 -3.53
CA ALA A 31 9.32 -8.70 -2.37
C ALA A 31 7.82 -8.65 -2.06
N ALA A 32 7.44 -9.19 -0.90
CA ALA A 32 6.10 -8.98 -0.41
C ALA A 32 5.94 -7.46 -0.26
N ASP A 33 4.81 -6.93 -0.70
CA ASP A 33 4.54 -5.50 -0.50
C ASP A 33 4.52 -5.23 1.01
N ASP A 34 5.24 -4.21 1.45
CA ASP A 34 5.23 -3.80 2.85
C ASP A 34 3.88 -3.11 3.18
N ALA A 35 3.52 -3.08 4.46
CA ALA A 35 2.40 -2.32 4.98
C ALA A 35 2.87 -0.91 5.37
N GLU A 36 1.97 0.06 5.29
CA GLU A 36 2.23 1.44 5.74
C GLU A 36 1.45 1.71 7.04
N LEU A 37 2.14 2.08 8.12
CA LEU A 37 1.51 2.39 9.40
C LEU A 37 1.76 3.85 9.80
N SER A 38 0.70 4.62 9.98
CA SER A 38 0.74 5.91 10.65
C SER A 38 0.23 5.79 12.09
N VAL A 39 0.66 6.69 12.97
CA VAL A 39 0.23 6.72 14.37
C VAL A 39 -0.27 8.11 14.73
N LEU A 40 -1.47 8.20 15.29
CA LEU A 40 -2.04 9.43 15.83
C LEU A 40 -2.10 9.33 17.34
N HIS A 41 -1.70 10.39 18.04
CA HIS A 41 -1.96 10.54 19.46
C HIS A 41 -3.08 11.53 19.73
N GLY A 42 -4.17 11.06 20.32
CA GLY A 42 -5.41 11.80 20.56
C GLY A 42 -5.88 11.71 22.01
N VAL A 43 -4.98 11.50 22.97
CA VAL A 43 -5.28 11.51 24.41
C VAL A 43 -4.81 12.84 25.01
N PRO A 44 -5.71 13.78 25.35
CA PRO A 44 -5.34 15.08 25.89
C PRO A 44 -4.52 14.99 27.18
N GLY A 45 -3.54 15.89 27.33
CA GLY A 45 -2.81 16.08 28.59
C GLY A 45 -1.83 14.96 28.98
N LEU A 46 -1.57 14.01 28.07
CA LEU A 46 -0.67 12.89 28.30
C LEU A 46 0.41 12.85 27.22
N THR A 47 1.67 13.10 27.56
CA THR A 47 2.79 12.78 26.66
C THR A 47 3.14 11.30 26.85
N VAL A 48 3.36 10.58 25.75
CA VAL A 48 3.49 9.12 25.76
C VAL A 48 4.72 8.61 25.01
N ASP A 49 5.21 7.44 25.43
CA ASP A 49 6.16 6.65 24.67
C ASP A 49 5.44 5.47 24.00
N VAL A 50 5.79 5.18 22.75
CA VAL A 50 5.20 4.07 21.97
C VAL A 50 6.23 2.96 21.82
N TRP A 51 5.85 1.78 22.27
CA TRP A 51 6.67 0.57 22.25
C TRP A 51 6.11 -0.42 21.24
N VAL A 52 6.96 -0.90 20.32
CA VAL A 52 6.61 -1.89 19.31
C VAL A 52 7.44 -3.13 19.56
N ASN A 53 6.79 -4.27 19.80
CA ASN A 53 7.42 -5.54 20.16
C ASN A 53 8.38 -5.42 21.36
N GLY A 54 8.07 -4.51 22.29
CA GLY A 54 8.88 -4.23 23.49
C GLY A 54 10.06 -3.29 23.28
N GLU A 55 10.24 -2.73 22.08
CA GLU A 55 11.27 -1.72 21.78
C GLU A 55 10.63 -0.33 21.63
N ARG A 56 11.19 0.68 22.32
CA ARG A 56 10.70 2.06 22.25
C ARG A 56 10.97 2.62 20.86
N THR A 57 9.89 2.95 20.15
CA THR A 57 9.92 3.41 18.75
C THR A 57 9.65 4.90 18.63
N LEU A 58 8.69 5.42 19.43
CA LEU A 58 8.44 6.86 19.57
C LEU A 58 8.64 7.25 21.03
N ASP A 59 9.24 8.41 21.23
CA ASP A 59 9.64 8.98 22.52
C ASP A 59 9.01 10.38 22.61
N ASP A 60 8.45 10.73 23.77
CA ASP A 60 7.82 12.02 24.02
C ASP A 60 6.75 12.44 23.00
N PHE A 61 5.89 11.51 22.56
CA PHE A 61 4.86 11.77 21.56
C PHE A 61 3.71 12.61 22.16
N GLU A 62 3.43 13.79 21.57
CA GLU A 62 2.51 14.77 22.14
C GLU A 62 1.08 14.67 21.57
N PRO A 63 0.04 15.02 22.35
CA PRO A 63 -1.34 14.96 21.87
C PRO A 63 -1.57 15.88 20.66
N GLY A 64 -2.19 15.33 19.62
CA GLY A 64 -2.44 15.96 18.33
C GLY A 64 -1.40 15.61 17.27
N ASP A 65 -0.26 15.04 17.65
CA ASP A 65 0.78 14.67 16.71
C ASP A 65 0.41 13.43 15.90
N LEU A 66 0.90 13.42 14.65
CA LEU A 66 0.79 12.32 13.73
C LEU A 66 2.18 11.93 13.25
N ALA A 67 2.54 10.66 13.47
CA ALA A 67 3.81 10.08 13.03
C ALA A 67 3.59 9.12 11.85
N GLY A 68 4.62 8.99 11.01
CA GLY A 68 4.64 8.07 9.87
C GLY A 68 4.32 8.74 8.52
N PRO A 69 3.97 7.94 7.49
CA PRO A 69 3.82 6.49 7.57
C PRO A 69 5.18 5.77 7.71
N LEU A 70 5.16 4.65 8.43
CA LEU A 70 6.27 3.72 8.57
C LEU A 70 6.03 2.52 7.66
N THR A 71 6.97 2.24 6.77
CA THR A 71 6.98 1.03 5.95
C THR A 71 7.43 -0.16 6.79
N LEU A 72 6.54 -1.13 6.99
CA LEU A 72 6.74 -2.29 7.85
C LEU A 72 6.40 -3.58 7.08
N PRO A 73 7.21 -4.65 7.20
CA PRO A 73 6.83 -5.95 6.66
C PRO A 73 5.47 -6.41 7.18
N ALA A 74 4.71 -7.13 6.36
CA ALA A 74 3.46 -7.74 6.82
C ALA A 74 3.71 -8.67 8.01
N GLY A 75 2.86 -8.57 9.03
CA GLY A 75 3.02 -9.28 10.29
C GLY A 75 2.15 -8.72 11.40
N THR A 76 2.19 -9.36 12.56
CA THR A 76 1.52 -8.86 13.77
C THR A 76 2.54 -8.17 14.65
N TYR A 77 2.25 -6.91 15.00
CA TYR A 77 3.09 -6.09 15.87
C TYR A 77 2.36 -5.86 17.19
N SER A 78 3.02 -6.13 18.31
CA SER A 78 2.45 -5.84 19.63
C SER A 78 2.82 -4.42 20.03
N VAL A 79 1.83 -3.56 20.24
CA VAL A 79 2.03 -2.15 20.57
C VAL A 79 1.54 -1.86 21.97
N ALA A 80 2.40 -1.21 22.76
CA ALA A 80 2.08 -0.73 24.09
C ALA A 80 2.41 0.77 24.19
N ILE A 81 1.55 1.53 24.86
CA ILE A 81 1.72 2.98 25.04
C ILE A 81 1.85 3.25 26.53
N THR A 82 2.94 3.86 26.93
CA THR A 82 3.22 4.21 28.32
C THR A 82 3.18 5.72 28.52
N ALA A 83 3.19 6.19 29.76
CA ALA A 83 3.56 7.58 30.02
C ALA A 83 4.99 7.86 29.51
N ALA A 84 5.29 9.12 29.23
CA ALA A 84 6.64 9.59 28.93
C ALA A 84 7.63 9.16 30.02
N ASP A 85 8.89 8.96 29.62
CA ASP A 85 10.01 8.57 30.47
C ASP A 85 9.84 7.21 31.19
N ALA A 86 8.92 6.35 30.74
CA ALA A 86 8.78 5.01 31.32
C ALA A 86 10.05 4.18 31.07
N GLU A 87 10.56 3.51 32.12
CA GLU A 87 11.77 2.67 31.99
C GLU A 87 11.54 1.47 31.07
N ASP A 88 10.31 0.95 31.02
CA ASP A 88 9.89 -0.16 30.17
C ASP A 88 8.36 -0.17 29.94
N ALA A 89 7.91 -1.11 29.09
CA ALA A 89 6.50 -1.31 28.75
C ALA A 89 5.72 -2.22 29.72
N SER A 90 6.18 -2.42 30.96
CA SER A 90 5.55 -3.37 31.91
C SER A 90 4.21 -2.87 32.49
N ALA A 91 3.96 -1.56 32.48
CA ALA A 91 2.74 -0.93 32.97
C ALA A 91 2.20 0.10 31.96
N PRO A 92 1.69 -0.34 30.81
CA PRO A 92 1.19 0.56 29.78
C PRO A 92 -0.12 1.25 30.21
N ALA A 93 -0.28 2.49 29.76
CA ALA A 93 -1.53 3.23 29.83
C ALA A 93 -2.55 2.69 28.82
N ILE A 94 -2.08 2.23 27.65
CA ILE A 94 -2.89 1.57 26.63
C ILE A 94 -2.16 0.31 26.14
N GLY A 95 -2.87 -0.82 26.13
CA GLY A 95 -2.40 -2.08 25.60
C GLY A 95 -1.76 -3.03 26.63
N PRO A 96 -0.96 -4.01 26.19
CA PRO A 96 -0.55 -4.24 24.80
C PRO A 96 -1.74 -4.59 23.87
N VAL A 97 -1.68 -4.08 22.64
CA VAL A 97 -2.64 -4.37 21.56
C VAL A 97 -1.89 -4.97 20.38
N ASP A 98 -2.41 -6.07 19.84
CA ASP A 98 -1.83 -6.69 18.66
C ASP A 98 -2.41 -6.06 17.38
N LEU A 99 -1.52 -5.52 16.54
CA LEU A 99 -1.85 -4.88 15.27
C LEU A 99 -1.51 -5.83 14.11
N PRO A 100 -2.50 -6.47 13.47
CA PRO A 100 -2.26 -7.26 12.27
C PRO A 100 -2.09 -6.33 11.07
N LEU A 101 -0.90 -6.32 10.47
CA LEU A 101 -0.59 -5.55 9.26
C LEU A 101 -0.48 -6.49 8.06
N GLU A 102 -1.32 -6.28 7.07
CA GLU A 102 -1.30 -7.04 5.82
C GLU A 102 -0.46 -6.34 4.75
N ALA A 103 0.16 -7.14 3.88
CA ALA A 103 1.03 -6.67 2.80
C ALA A 103 0.28 -5.70 1.86
N GLY A 104 0.90 -4.56 1.54
CA GLY A 104 0.36 -3.56 0.60
C GLY A 104 -0.82 -2.76 1.13
N MET A 105 -1.17 -2.89 2.42
CA MET A 105 -2.25 -2.14 3.05
C MET A 105 -1.72 -0.89 3.77
N SER A 106 -2.58 0.13 3.88
CA SER A 106 -2.30 1.35 4.64
C SER A 106 -3.16 1.39 5.90
N TYR A 107 -2.55 1.69 7.04
CA TYR A 107 -3.22 1.75 8.33
C TYR A 107 -2.89 3.03 9.09
N THR A 108 -3.80 3.45 9.96
CA THR A 108 -3.53 4.44 11.01
C THR A 108 -3.94 3.87 12.35
N ALA A 109 -2.99 3.73 13.28
CA ALA A 109 -3.27 3.43 14.68
C ALA A 109 -3.53 4.75 15.43
N ALA A 110 -4.71 4.92 16.00
CA ALA A 110 -5.03 6.08 16.82
C ALA A 110 -5.06 5.66 18.29
N ALA A 111 -4.23 6.30 19.12
CA ALA A 111 -4.37 6.28 20.57
C ALA A 111 -5.34 7.40 20.95
N HIS A 112 -6.45 7.11 21.62
CA HIS A 112 -7.49 8.09 21.86
C HIS A 112 -8.33 7.77 23.10
N LEU A 113 -9.24 8.67 23.46
CA LEU A 113 -10.25 8.36 24.48
C LEU A 113 -11.44 7.64 23.85
N ASP A 114 -11.96 6.61 24.51
CA ASP A 114 -13.23 6.01 24.13
C ASP A 114 -14.42 6.92 24.51
N ALA A 115 -15.65 6.49 24.21
CA ALA A 115 -16.85 7.27 24.51
C ALA A 115 -17.07 7.53 26.03
N ALA A 116 -16.44 6.74 26.91
CA ALA A 116 -16.50 6.90 28.36
C ALA A 116 -15.35 7.78 28.91
N GLY A 117 -14.40 8.18 28.07
CA GLY A 117 -13.22 8.95 28.48
C GLY A 117 -12.04 8.10 28.92
N GLU A 118 -12.05 6.78 28.66
CA GLU A 118 -10.95 5.89 29.01
C GLU A 118 -9.93 5.81 27.84
N PRO A 119 -8.61 5.87 28.09
CA PRO A 119 -7.61 5.71 27.04
C PRO A 119 -7.69 4.34 26.36
N THR A 120 -7.70 4.33 25.04
CA THR A 120 -7.78 3.14 24.18
C THR A 120 -6.97 3.34 22.90
N ALA A 121 -6.82 2.27 22.11
CA ALA A 121 -6.23 2.34 20.78
C ALA A 121 -7.11 1.62 19.74
N THR A 122 -7.27 2.25 18.58
CA THR A 122 -8.02 1.69 17.45
C THR A 122 -7.12 1.66 16.21
N LEU A 123 -7.12 0.52 15.51
CA LEU A 123 -6.46 0.39 14.21
C LEU A 123 -7.47 0.61 13.10
N PHE A 124 -7.22 1.62 12.26
CA PHE A 124 -8.01 1.88 11.08
C PHE A 124 -7.28 1.43 9.82
N THR A 125 -8.00 0.82 8.89
CA THR A 125 -7.52 0.57 7.54
C THR A 125 -7.85 1.77 6.67
N ASN A 126 -6.85 2.41 6.08
CA ASN A 126 -7.05 3.55 5.20
C ASN A 126 -7.48 3.07 3.81
N ASP A 127 -8.54 3.66 3.27
CA ASP A 127 -8.95 3.38 1.89
C ASP A 127 -8.04 4.14 0.91
N THR A 128 -7.21 3.38 0.21
CA THR A 128 -6.26 3.84 -0.82
C THR A 128 -6.73 3.53 -2.24
N SER A 129 -8.03 3.24 -2.43
CA SER A 129 -8.61 3.11 -3.76
C SER A 129 -8.56 4.43 -4.53
N THR A 130 -8.53 4.33 -5.86
CA THR A 130 -8.44 5.51 -6.73
C THR A 130 -9.74 6.31 -6.71
N THR A 131 -9.66 7.64 -6.61
CA THR A 131 -10.80 8.56 -6.76
C THR A 131 -11.09 8.86 -8.23
N ALA A 132 -12.31 9.29 -8.53
CA ALA A 132 -12.67 9.72 -9.86
C ALA A 132 -11.96 11.04 -10.24
N ALA A 133 -11.86 11.32 -11.53
CA ALA A 133 -11.27 12.56 -12.02
C ALA A 133 -12.04 13.78 -11.50
N GLY A 134 -11.32 14.76 -10.97
CA GLY A 134 -11.88 15.96 -10.33
C GLY A 134 -12.41 15.75 -8.91
N GLU A 135 -12.27 14.55 -8.34
CA GLU A 135 -12.70 14.23 -6.96
C GLU A 135 -11.51 13.94 -6.04
N GLY A 136 -11.67 14.35 -4.79
CA GLY A 136 -10.87 13.90 -3.67
C GLY A 136 -11.72 13.11 -2.69
N ARG A 137 -11.08 12.59 -1.66
CA ARG A 137 -11.72 11.80 -0.62
C ARG A 137 -11.60 12.48 0.73
N LEU A 138 -12.69 12.53 1.47
CA LEU A 138 -12.74 12.95 2.87
C LEU A 138 -13.14 11.75 3.73
N THR A 139 -12.26 11.35 4.64
CA THR A 139 -12.59 10.36 5.67
C THR A 139 -12.70 11.08 7.00
N VAL A 140 -13.83 10.94 7.69
CA VAL A 140 -14.05 11.51 9.02
C VAL A 140 -14.04 10.39 10.04
N ARG A 141 -13.14 10.49 11.03
CA ARG A 141 -13.00 9.53 12.13
C ARG A 141 -13.40 10.20 13.44
N HIS A 142 -14.35 9.61 14.14
CA HIS A 142 -14.70 10.06 15.47
C HIS A 142 -13.94 9.25 16.51
N VAL A 143 -12.95 9.86 17.14
CA VAL A 143 -12.08 9.23 18.15
C VAL A 143 -12.03 10.10 19.43
N ALA A 144 -13.14 10.76 19.76
CA ALA A 144 -13.24 11.63 20.92
C ALA A 144 -14.22 11.04 21.96
N ALA A 145 -13.97 11.32 23.23
CA ALA A 145 -14.92 11.07 24.32
C ALA A 145 -16.09 12.06 24.19
N ALA A 146 -17.05 11.68 23.36
CA ALA A 146 -18.27 12.41 23.13
C ALA A 146 -19.40 11.45 22.73
N PRO A 147 -20.68 11.84 22.91
CA PRO A 147 -21.80 11.16 22.28
C PRO A 147 -21.69 11.17 20.75
N ALA A 148 -22.57 10.43 20.07
CA ALA A 148 -22.64 10.45 18.62
C ALA A 148 -22.80 11.89 18.07
N VAL A 149 -22.11 12.15 16.98
CA VAL A 149 -22.03 13.47 16.36
C VAL A 149 -22.52 13.47 14.92
N ASP A 150 -22.96 14.65 14.49
CA ASP A 150 -23.22 14.94 13.09
C ASP A 150 -22.10 15.83 12.54
N VAL A 151 -21.64 15.54 11.33
CA VAL A 151 -20.69 16.38 10.59
C VAL A 151 -21.48 17.27 9.67
N LEU A 152 -21.34 18.57 9.86
CA LEU A 152 -22.03 19.62 9.13
C LEU A 152 -21.11 20.19 8.06
N ALA A 153 -21.64 20.41 6.85
CA ALA A 153 -21.04 21.26 5.83
C ALA A 153 -21.90 22.53 5.70
N GLY A 154 -21.43 23.65 6.24
CA GLY A 154 -22.30 24.78 6.54
C GLY A 154 -23.38 24.40 7.55
N ASP A 155 -24.66 24.62 7.22
CA ASP A 155 -25.80 24.30 8.09
C ASP A 155 -26.42 22.91 7.82
N GLN A 156 -25.84 22.11 6.91
CA GLN A 156 -26.38 20.81 6.50
C GLN A 156 -25.55 19.67 7.09
N ALA A 157 -26.21 18.74 7.79
CA ALA A 157 -25.59 17.49 8.20
C ALA A 157 -25.34 16.58 7.00
N VAL A 158 -24.06 16.33 6.71
CA VAL A 158 -23.60 15.44 5.62
C VAL A 158 -23.29 14.03 6.13
N VAL A 159 -22.89 13.90 7.39
CA VAL A 159 -22.77 12.64 8.11
C VAL A 159 -23.59 12.77 9.38
N THR A 160 -24.39 11.76 9.70
CA THR A 160 -25.26 11.77 10.88
C THR A 160 -24.99 10.57 11.76
N ASN A 161 -25.04 10.77 13.08
CA ASN A 161 -24.92 9.71 14.08
C ASN A 161 -23.62 8.90 13.91
N LEU A 162 -22.50 9.60 13.72
CA LEU A 162 -21.17 8.99 13.76
C LEU A 162 -20.77 8.81 15.23
N SER A 163 -20.55 7.58 15.66
CA SER A 163 -20.12 7.22 17.03
C SER A 163 -18.62 6.97 17.11
N ASN A 164 -18.03 7.09 18.29
CA ASN A 164 -16.65 6.64 18.54
C ASN A 164 -16.61 5.10 18.65
N PRO A 165 -15.69 4.39 17.96
CA PRO A 165 -14.58 4.87 17.12
C PRO A 165 -14.87 4.80 15.60
N ASP A 166 -16.11 4.95 15.16
CA ASP A 166 -16.49 4.75 13.77
C ASP A 166 -15.96 5.84 12.82
N GLU A 167 -15.96 5.50 11.52
CA GLU A 167 -15.55 6.39 10.44
C GLU A 167 -16.59 6.48 9.33
N GLN A 168 -16.55 7.60 8.59
CA GLN A 168 -17.31 7.77 7.36
C GLN A 168 -16.41 8.27 6.24
N VAL A 169 -16.50 7.62 5.08
CA VAL A 169 -15.77 7.99 3.86
C VAL A 169 -16.73 8.66 2.88
N LEU A 170 -16.26 9.73 2.25
CA LEU A 170 -17.00 10.56 1.29
C LEU A 170 -16.08 10.90 0.11
N ASP A 171 -16.48 10.56 -1.10
CA ASP A 171 -15.85 11.10 -2.31
C ASP A 171 -16.57 12.40 -2.69
N LEU A 172 -15.81 13.48 -2.84
CA LEU A 172 -16.31 14.83 -3.02
C LEU A 172 -15.57 15.53 -4.17
N PRO A 173 -16.23 16.44 -4.91
CA PRO A 173 -15.54 17.31 -5.85
C PRO A 173 -14.41 18.07 -5.14
N ALA A 174 -13.27 18.20 -5.82
CA ALA A 174 -12.12 18.89 -5.25
C ALA A 174 -12.46 20.36 -4.91
N GLY A 175 -12.10 20.79 -3.71
CA GLY A 175 -12.45 22.10 -3.17
C GLY A 175 -12.20 22.19 -1.66
N THR A 176 -12.60 23.32 -1.08
CA THR A 176 -12.56 23.52 0.38
C THR A 176 -13.97 23.38 0.94
N VAL A 177 -14.12 22.53 1.95
CA VAL A 177 -15.36 22.30 2.69
C VAL A 177 -15.22 22.94 4.06
N SER A 178 -16.10 23.89 4.38
CA SER A 178 -16.19 24.42 5.74
C SER A 178 -17.02 23.46 6.58
N ALA A 179 -16.36 22.69 7.42
CA ALA A 179 -16.94 21.61 8.20
C ALA A 179 -17.05 21.99 9.68
N ALA A 180 -18.13 21.57 10.33
CA ALA A 180 -18.28 21.65 11.77
C ALA A 180 -18.80 20.31 12.31
N VAL A 181 -18.57 20.03 13.58
CA VAL A 181 -19.12 18.85 14.26
C VAL A 181 -20.10 19.33 15.32
N ALA A 182 -21.28 18.75 15.35
CA ALA A 182 -22.33 19.05 16.34
C ALA A 182 -22.82 17.76 16.99
N ALA A 183 -23.46 17.85 18.16
CA ALA A 183 -24.14 16.69 18.73
C ALA A 183 -25.26 16.21 17.80
N THR A 184 -25.49 14.90 17.71
CA THR A 184 -26.47 14.34 16.78
C THR A 184 -27.86 14.96 16.94
N GLY A 185 -28.44 15.39 15.82
CA GLY A 185 -29.75 16.04 15.76
C GLY A 185 -29.74 17.52 16.11
N THR A 186 -28.57 18.13 16.31
CA THR A 186 -28.40 19.56 16.58
C THR A 186 -27.56 20.24 15.51
N THR A 187 -27.56 21.56 15.49
CA THR A 187 -26.74 22.38 14.58
C THR A 187 -25.78 23.29 15.32
N GLU A 188 -25.69 23.17 16.65
CA GLU A 188 -24.77 23.96 17.46
C GLU A 188 -23.39 23.29 17.43
N PRO A 189 -22.37 23.94 16.86
CA PRO A 189 -21.08 23.31 16.67
C PRO A 189 -20.34 23.16 18.00
N VAL A 190 -19.86 21.95 18.28
CA VAL A 190 -18.95 21.64 19.40
C VAL A 190 -17.49 21.62 18.97
N LEU A 191 -17.23 21.47 17.66
CA LEU A 191 -15.91 21.60 17.05
C LEU A 191 -16.05 22.30 15.69
N GLY A 192 -15.24 23.34 15.48
CA GLY A 192 -15.27 24.15 14.26
C GLY A 192 -16.19 25.38 14.31
N PRO A 193 -16.42 26.04 13.16
CA PRO A 193 -16.08 25.59 11.81
C PRO A 193 -14.57 25.53 11.52
N VAL A 194 -14.16 24.54 10.73
CA VAL A 194 -12.80 24.39 10.20
C VAL A 194 -12.88 24.15 8.70
N ASP A 195 -12.03 24.85 7.96
CA ASP A 195 -11.90 24.65 6.52
C ASP A 195 -11.02 23.44 6.23
N VAL A 196 -11.62 22.39 5.65
CA VAL A 196 -10.94 21.17 5.24
C VAL A 196 -10.77 21.19 3.73
N THR A 197 -9.53 21.03 3.27
CA THR A 197 -9.22 20.98 1.83
C THR A 197 -9.35 19.55 1.34
N VAL A 198 -10.22 19.33 0.34
CA VAL A 198 -10.36 18.07 -0.39
C VAL A 198 -9.68 18.26 -1.75
N ALA A 199 -8.46 17.73 -1.90
CA ALA A 199 -7.70 17.83 -3.13
C ALA A 199 -7.99 16.64 -4.06
N GLU A 200 -7.95 16.87 -5.38
CA GLU A 200 -8.14 15.81 -6.37
C GLU A 200 -7.09 14.71 -6.21
N GLY A 201 -7.53 13.45 -6.17
CA GLY A 201 -6.63 12.30 -6.03
C GLY A 201 -5.94 12.22 -4.66
N VAL A 202 -6.49 12.87 -3.64
CA VAL A 202 -5.99 12.85 -2.25
C VAL A 202 -7.11 12.39 -1.33
N SER A 203 -6.78 11.51 -0.39
CA SER A 203 -7.62 11.19 0.76
C SER A 203 -7.18 12.01 1.96
N THR A 204 -8.03 12.97 2.36
CA THR A 204 -7.87 13.74 3.58
C THR A 204 -8.64 13.05 4.70
N ILE A 205 -7.94 12.61 5.73
CA ILE A 205 -8.53 11.96 6.90
C ILE A 205 -8.55 12.95 8.05
N ALA A 206 -9.75 13.29 8.53
CA ALA A 206 -10.00 14.21 9.63
C ALA A 206 -10.35 13.42 10.89
N TYR A 207 -9.64 13.68 11.99
CA TYR A 207 -9.81 13.00 13.27
C TYR A 207 -10.33 13.99 14.30
N ALA A 208 -11.56 13.79 14.75
CA ALA A 208 -12.09 14.49 15.91
C ALA A 208 -11.68 13.72 17.17
N TRP A 209 -10.80 14.29 17.98
CA TRP A 209 -10.22 13.67 19.17
C TRP A 209 -10.37 14.55 20.42
N GLY A 210 -10.08 14.00 21.59
CA GLY A 210 -10.18 14.69 22.88
C GLY A 210 -11.46 14.35 23.64
N SER A 211 -11.87 15.22 24.56
CA SER A 211 -13.07 15.04 25.40
C SER A 211 -14.00 16.23 25.29
N LEU A 212 -15.29 15.96 25.06
CA LEU A 212 -16.33 16.98 25.05
C LEU A 212 -16.58 17.51 26.47
N GLU A 213 -16.63 16.62 27.46
CA GLU A 213 -16.89 16.99 28.85
C GLU A 213 -15.78 17.87 29.43
N ASP A 214 -14.52 17.56 29.09
CA ASP A 214 -13.34 18.30 29.56
C ASP A 214 -13.01 19.52 28.68
N GLY A 215 -13.74 19.75 27.59
CA GLY A 215 -13.51 20.88 26.68
C GLY A 215 -12.17 20.82 25.94
N THR A 216 -11.68 19.61 25.65
CA THR A 216 -10.39 19.35 25.00
C THR A 216 -10.54 18.86 23.55
N LEU A 217 -11.73 19.00 22.96
CA LEU A 217 -11.96 18.60 21.58
C LEU A 217 -11.03 19.34 20.62
N ALA A 218 -10.39 18.57 19.75
CA ALA A 218 -9.48 19.08 18.74
C ALA A 218 -9.60 18.26 17.45
N LEU A 219 -9.01 18.82 16.38
CA LEU A 219 -8.96 18.22 15.06
C LEU A 219 -7.51 17.94 14.68
N ALA A 220 -7.23 16.71 14.22
CA ALA A 220 -6.01 16.38 13.51
C ALA A 220 -6.36 15.98 12.06
N THR A 221 -5.42 16.18 11.13
CA THR A 221 -5.61 15.84 9.71
C THR A 221 -4.43 15.07 9.16
N GLN A 222 -4.71 14.00 8.43
CA GLN A 222 -3.76 13.24 7.64
C GLN A 222 -4.11 13.37 6.15
N THR A 223 -3.11 13.34 5.27
CA THR A 223 -3.31 13.26 3.82
C THR A 223 -2.63 12.03 3.25
N ILE A 224 -3.32 11.35 2.34
CA ILE A 224 -2.78 10.25 1.53
C ILE A 224 -2.93 10.64 0.07
N ASP A 225 -1.81 10.88 -0.59
CA ASP A 225 -1.76 11.32 -1.99
C ASP A 225 -1.71 10.14 -2.98
N GLY A 226 -1.81 10.45 -4.28
CA GLY A 226 -1.56 9.48 -5.35
C GLY A 226 -2.76 8.60 -5.70
N LEU A 227 -3.97 9.01 -5.30
CA LEU A 227 -5.20 8.27 -5.54
C LEU A 227 -5.91 8.68 -6.84
N HIS A 228 -5.30 9.52 -7.68
CA HIS A 228 -5.94 9.98 -8.91
C HIS A 228 -6.15 8.84 -9.91
N SER A 229 -7.31 8.83 -10.58
CA SER A 229 -7.53 8.01 -11.76
C SER A 229 -6.79 8.60 -12.98
N ALA A 230 -6.48 7.75 -13.96
CA ALA A 230 -5.90 8.22 -15.22
C ALA A 230 -6.88 9.19 -15.92
N PRO A 231 -6.39 10.25 -16.61
CA PRO A 231 -7.24 11.18 -17.32
C PRO A 231 -8.16 10.45 -18.31
N ALA A 232 -9.46 10.78 -18.31
CA ALA A 232 -10.35 10.34 -19.38
C ALA A 232 -9.80 10.93 -20.70
N GLY A 233 -9.37 10.06 -21.62
CA GLY A 233 -8.72 10.49 -22.86
C GLY A 233 -9.50 11.57 -23.58
N VAL A 234 -8.81 12.58 -24.10
CA VAL A 234 -9.45 13.62 -24.90
C VAL A 234 -10.03 12.99 -26.17
N PRO A 235 -11.30 13.23 -26.52
CA PRO A 235 -11.83 12.84 -27.82
C PRO A 235 -11.07 13.64 -28.88
N ALA A 236 -10.00 13.06 -29.44
CA ALA A 236 -9.43 13.54 -30.68
C ALA A 236 -10.51 13.29 -31.73
N GLY A 237 -11.31 14.32 -32.02
CA GLY A 237 -12.35 14.25 -33.03
C GLY A 237 -11.78 13.62 -34.30
N GLU A 238 -12.38 12.52 -34.73
CA GLU A 238 -12.08 11.87 -35.98
C GLU A 238 -12.56 12.82 -37.08
N VAL A 239 -11.73 13.81 -37.43
CA VAL A 239 -11.92 14.64 -38.61
C VAL A 239 -11.83 13.71 -39.80
N GLY A 240 -13.00 13.23 -40.25
CA GLY A 240 -13.14 12.38 -41.40
C GLY A 240 -12.51 13.02 -42.62
N LEU A 241 -11.25 12.67 -42.91
CA LEU A 241 -10.75 12.66 -44.27
C LEU A 241 -11.36 11.46 -44.96
N ALA A 242 -12.62 11.62 -45.38
CA ALA A 242 -13.16 10.84 -46.46
C ALA A 242 -12.34 11.17 -47.72
N ASP A 243 -11.35 10.32 -48.00
CA ASP A 243 -10.64 10.31 -49.28
C ASP A 243 -11.66 9.94 -50.37
N THR A 244 -12.29 10.96 -50.92
CA THR A 244 -13.18 10.84 -52.08
C THR A 244 -12.31 11.03 -53.31
N GLY A 245 -11.56 9.97 -53.69
CA GLY A 245 -10.50 10.12 -54.68
C GLY A 245 -10.09 8.83 -55.40
N SER A 246 -10.91 8.41 -56.37
CA SER A 246 -10.55 7.57 -57.53
C SER A 246 -10.18 6.09 -57.31
N SER A 247 -11.18 5.25 -57.58
CA SER A 247 -11.00 3.90 -58.08
C SER A 247 -10.25 3.90 -59.42
N THR A 248 -9.00 3.42 -59.48
CA THR A 248 -8.39 2.80 -60.67
C THR A 248 -7.25 1.84 -60.27
N SER A 249 -7.52 0.55 -60.43
CA SER A 249 -6.63 -0.61 -60.65
C SER A 249 -5.11 -0.50 -60.49
N THR A 250 -4.54 -1.44 -59.72
CA THR A 250 -3.37 -2.34 -59.95
C THR A 250 -2.78 -2.67 -58.56
N GLY A 251 -2.77 -3.92 -58.09
CA GLY A 251 -1.89 -4.99 -58.56
C GLY A 251 -0.47 -4.76 -58.03
N LEU A 252 0.01 -5.63 -57.12
CA LEU A 252 1.36 -5.67 -56.51
C LEU A 252 1.51 -4.61 -55.37
N TRP A 253 1.47 -4.96 -54.07
CA TRP A 253 2.61 -5.51 -53.31
C TRP A 253 2.15 -6.14 -51.97
N ALA A 254 1.26 -7.12 -52.03
CA ALA A 254 1.10 -8.09 -50.94
C ALA A 254 2.09 -9.24 -51.18
N GLY A 255 3.33 -9.09 -50.69
CA GLY A 255 4.30 -10.18 -50.76
C GLY A 255 5.75 -9.77 -50.62
N VAL A 256 6.19 -9.43 -49.40
CA VAL A 256 7.62 -9.56 -49.03
C VAL A 256 7.86 -10.11 -47.61
N SER A 257 6.92 -10.03 -46.66
CA SER A 257 7.25 -10.39 -45.26
C SER A 257 6.87 -11.81 -44.79
N ALA A 258 6.19 -12.61 -45.60
CA ALA A 258 5.68 -13.93 -45.19
C ALA A 258 6.29 -15.13 -45.95
N ALA A 259 7.43 -14.94 -46.62
CA ALA A 259 8.12 -15.98 -47.38
C ALA A 259 9.53 -16.32 -46.87
N LEU A 260 9.92 -15.86 -45.66
CA LEU A 260 11.24 -16.14 -45.05
C LEU A 260 11.19 -16.93 -43.73
N LEU A 261 10.02 -17.42 -43.30
CA LEU A 261 9.90 -18.25 -42.07
C LEU A 261 9.27 -19.64 -42.30
N ALA A 262 9.03 -20.04 -43.56
CA ALA A 262 8.50 -21.37 -43.88
C ALA A 262 9.53 -22.33 -44.52
N VAL A 263 10.81 -21.95 -44.63
CA VAL A 263 11.88 -22.80 -45.17
C VAL A 263 12.82 -23.36 -44.08
N ALA A 264 12.73 -22.88 -42.83
CA ALA A 264 13.59 -23.37 -41.73
C ALA A 264 12.97 -24.52 -40.89
N ALA A 265 11.67 -24.82 -41.06
CA ALA A 265 11.01 -25.88 -40.27
C ALA A 265 10.89 -27.24 -41.01
N ALA A 266 11.26 -27.32 -42.29
CA ALA A 266 11.13 -28.55 -43.08
C ALA A 266 12.42 -29.39 -43.19
N THR A 267 13.56 -28.91 -42.66
CA THR A 267 14.87 -29.55 -42.84
C THR A 267 15.39 -30.37 -41.65
N ILE A 268 14.75 -30.32 -40.47
CA ILE A 268 15.18 -31.09 -39.29
C ILE A 268 14.46 -32.45 -39.16
N VAL A 269 13.33 -32.68 -39.84
CA VAL A 269 12.57 -33.94 -39.74
C VAL A 269 12.96 -34.99 -40.80
N ALA A 270 13.66 -34.61 -41.88
CA ALA A 270 13.99 -35.53 -42.98
C ALA A 270 15.37 -36.21 -42.88
N VAL A 271 16.27 -35.78 -41.97
CA VAL A 271 17.63 -36.34 -41.86
C VAL A 271 17.71 -37.57 -40.94
N ARG A 272 16.61 -37.98 -40.29
CA ARG A 272 16.59 -39.17 -39.43
C ARG A 272 16.18 -40.48 -40.11
N ARG A 273 15.93 -40.51 -41.42
CA ARG A 273 15.60 -41.77 -42.10
C ARG A 273 16.30 -41.85 -43.45
N ARG A 274 17.23 -42.81 -43.51
CA ARG A 274 17.90 -43.40 -44.67
C ARG A 274 19.26 -42.81 -45.02
N GLY A 275 20.26 -43.29 -44.29
CA GLY A 275 21.43 -43.78 -45.01
C GLY A 275 21.01 -44.88 -45.99
N VAL A 276 21.65 -44.90 -47.16
CA VAL A 276 22.19 -46.08 -47.87
C VAL A 276 22.54 -45.66 -49.30
N THR A 277 23.86 -45.64 -49.56
CA THR A 277 24.60 -45.92 -50.83
C THR A 277 24.39 -45.01 -52.04
N VAL A 278 25.35 -44.59 -52.87
CA VAL A 278 26.82 -44.70 -53.10
C VAL A 278 26.97 -44.68 -54.63
N GLY A 279 28.00 -44.01 -55.15
CA GLY A 279 28.56 -44.26 -56.48
C GLY A 279 28.60 -43.01 -57.36
N SER A 280 29.72 -42.28 -57.40
CA SER A 280 30.86 -42.45 -58.34
C SER A 280 30.53 -41.97 -59.75
N ARG A 281 31.37 -41.24 -60.50
CA ARG A 281 32.83 -41.20 -60.49
C ARG A 281 33.29 -39.99 -61.33
N GLU A 282 34.55 -39.66 -61.10
CA GLU A 282 35.39 -38.65 -61.71
C GLU A 282 35.58 -38.74 -63.24
N SER A 283 36.09 -37.60 -63.73
CA SER A 283 36.84 -37.30 -64.97
C SER A 283 36.10 -37.31 -66.30
#